data_AF-A0AAD6RMC7-F1
#
_entry.id   AF-A0AAD6RMC7-F1
#
_cell.length_a   1.000
_cell.length_b   1.000
_cell.length_c   1.000
_cell.angle_alpha   90.00
_cell.angle_beta   90.00
_cell.angle_gamma   90.00
#
_symmetry.space_group_name_H-M   'P 1'
#
loop_
_entity.id
_entity.type
_entity.pdbx_description
1 polymer ?
#
loop_
_entity_poly.entity_id
_entity_poly.type
_entity_poly.pdbx_seq_one_letter_code
_entity_poly.pdbx_strand_id
1 'polypeptide(L)' 'MLLLTVLYFQTTSSESNFFNHLINIWEFNPGPVPGSCELYFLVDFKFQSPLYRQVKILFS' A
#
# COMPACT_ATOMS: atom_id res chain seq x y z
N MET A 1 -29.50 -2.27 -0.36
CA MET A 1 -29.31 -1.05 -1.17
C MET A 1 -28.74 0.01 -0.21
N LEU A 2 -27.45 0.13 0.13
CA LEU A 2 -26.16 0.16 -0.60
C LEU A 2 -24.98 -0.09 0.39
N LEU A 3 -25.02 -1.15 1.20
CA LEU A 3 -24.23 -1.25 2.46
C LEU A 3 -22.74 -1.65 2.36
N LEU A 4 -22.12 -1.77 1.17
CA LEU A 4 -20.86 -2.55 1.05
C LEU A 4 -19.85 -1.99 0.04
N THR A 5 -19.78 -0.69 -0.19
CA THR A 5 -18.78 -0.17 -1.13
C THR A 5 -17.40 -0.10 -0.45
N VAL A 6 -16.56 -1.09 -0.71
CA VAL A 6 -15.13 -1.01 -0.44
C VAL A 6 -14.52 0.00 -1.40
N LEU A 7 -13.82 1.01 -0.90
CA LEU A 7 -13.03 1.89 -1.76
C LEU A 7 -11.65 1.30 -1.95
N TYR A 8 -11.29 1.00 -3.20
CA TYR A 8 -10.04 0.38 -3.56
C TYR A 8 -9.18 1.37 -4.36
N PHE A 9 -7.96 1.61 -3.89
CA PHE A 9 -6.96 2.40 -4.60
C PHE A 9 -5.66 1.61 -4.71
N GLN A 10 -5.16 1.50 -5.93
CA GLN A 10 -3.83 0.93 -6.19
C GLN A 10 -2.98 1.94 -6.95
N THR A 11 -1.74 2.12 -6.49
CA THR A 11 -0.71 2.81 -7.25
C THR A 11 0.47 1.88 -7.48
N THR A 12 1.02 1.93 -8.70
CA THR A 12 2.21 1.18 -9.08
C THR A 12 3.24 2.15 -9.61
N SER A 13 4.44 2.11 -9.04
CA SER A 13 5.62 2.76 -9.59
C SER A 13 6.57 1.68 -10.11
N SER A 14 6.77 1.65 -11.42
CA SER A 14 7.71 0.74 -12.11
C SER A 14 8.89 1.55 -12.63
N GLU A 15 10.07 0.94 -12.69
CA GLU A 15 11.28 1.52 -13.31
C GLU A 15 11.74 2.87 -12.73
N SER A 16 11.37 3.17 -11.49
CA SER A 16 11.89 4.34 -10.78
C SER A 16 13.38 4.18 -10.48
N ASN A 17 14.08 5.30 -10.22
CA ASN A 17 15.51 5.31 -9.86
C ASN A 17 15.86 4.49 -8.60
N PHE A 18 14.88 4.15 -7.77
CA PHE A 18 15.09 3.51 -6.47
C PHE A 18 14.44 2.12 -6.39
N PHE A 19 13.20 2.01 -6.87
CA PHE A 19 12.44 0.78 -6.90
C PHE A 19 12.36 0.22 -8.31
N ASN A 20 12.66 -1.08 -8.44
CA ASN A 20 12.26 -1.87 -9.59
C ASN A 20 10.73 -1.91 -9.69
N HIS A 21 10.07 -2.15 -8.56
CA HIS A 21 8.65 -1.87 -8.38
C HIS A 21 8.35 -1.41 -6.96
N LEU A 22 7.34 -0.55 -6.83
CA LEU A 22 6.66 -0.20 -5.59
C LEU A 22 5.15 -0.23 -5.86
N ILE A 23 4.44 -1.06 -5.13
CA ILE A 23 3.00 -1.22 -5.19
C ILE A 23 2.43 -0.74 -3.85
N ASN A 24 1.47 0.18 -3.90
CA ASN A 24 0.70 0.58 -2.73
C ASN A 24 -0.78 0.29 -2.99
N ILE A 25 -1.40 -0.49 -2.11
CA ILE A 25 -2.83 -0.78 -2.14
C ILE A 25 -3.46 -0.23 -0.87
N TRP A 26 -4.58 0.46 -1.03
CA TRP A 26 -5.39 0.98 0.05
C TRP A 26 -6.83 0.49 -0.14
N GLU A 27 -7.38 -0.15 0.88
CA GLU A 27 -8.77 -0.58 0.91
C GLU A 27 -9.45 0.06 2.11
N PHE A 28 -10.46 0.88 1.84
CA PHE A 28 -11.28 1.50 2.87
C PHE A 28 -12.60 0.74 2.96
N ASN A 29 -12.82 0.09 4.10
CA ASN A 29 -14.02 -0.66 4.42
C ASN A 29 -14.87 0.12 5.42
N PRO A 30 -16.21 0.00 5.40
CA PRO A 30 -17.05 0.53 6.48
C PRO A 30 -16.59 -0.03 7.84
N GLY A 31 -16.39 0.84 8.82
CA GLY A 31 -15.98 0.42 10.16
C GLY A 31 -17.17 -0.04 11.01
N PRO A 32 -16.91 -0.66 12.18
CA PRO A 32 -17.94 -1.24 13.02
C PRO A 32 -18.88 -0.20 13.66
N VAL A 33 -18.51 1.08 13.65
CA VAL A 33 -19.33 2.19 14.17
C VAL A 33 -19.61 3.24 13.10
N PRO A 34 -20.78 3.92 13.14
CA PRO A 34 -21.12 4.97 12.18
C PRO A 34 -20.04 6.07 12.10
N GLY A 35 -19.64 6.44 10.89
CA GLY A 35 -18.61 7.45 10.66
C GLY A 35 -17.16 6.96 10.80
N SER A 36 -16.95 5.66 11.02
CA SER A 36 -15.61 5.04 11.00
C SER A 36 -15.38 4.24 9.72
N CYS A 37 -14.11 4.04 9.37
CA CYS A 37 -13.69 3.10 8.32
C CYS A 37 -12.52 2.26 8.83
N GLU A 38 -12.47 1.00 8.38
CA GLU A 38 -11.28 0.16 8.51
C GLU A 38 -10.41 0.36 7.27
N LEU A 39 -9.13 0.64 7.50
CA LEU A 39 -8.15 0.78 6.43
C LEU A 39 -7.27 -0.48 6.39
N TYR A 40 -7.30 -1.19 5.26
CA TYR A 40 -6.28 -2.17 4.93
C TYR A 40 -5.26 -1.53 3.99
N PHE A 41 -3.98 -1.61 4.35
CA PHE A 41 -2.88 -1.05 3.59
C PHE A 41 -1.83 -2.11 3.33
N LEU A 42 -1.47 -2.28 2.06
CA LEU A 42 -0.42 -3.18 1.62
C LEU A 42 0.64 -2.40 0.84
N VAL A 43 1.90 -2.64 1.18
CA VAL A 43 3.06 -2.18 0.42
C VAL A 43 3.87 -3.38 -0.01
N ASP A 44 4.09 -3.52 -1.30
CA ASP A 44 5.05 -4.45 -1.86
C ASP A 44 6.10 -3.68 -2.65
N PHE A 45 7.38 -4.02 -2.46
CA PHE A 45 8.45 -3.31 -3.11
C PHE A 45 9.69 -4.17 -3.35
N LYS A 46 10.42 -3.80 -4.40
CA LYS A 46 11.74 -4.34 -4.71
C LYS A 46 12.67 -3.22 -5.11
N PHE A 47 13.77 -3.06 -4.39
CA PHE A 47 14.82 -2.13 -4.77
C PHE A 47 15.48 -2.54 -6.09
N GLN A 48 15.95 -1.57 -6.88
CA GLN A 48 16.73 -1.85 -8.08
C GLN A 48 18.07 -2.53 -7.75
N SER A 49 18.73 -2.11 -6.66
CA SER A 49 20.02 -2.65 -6.24
C SER A 49 19.92 -3.43 -4.92
N PRO A 50 20.57 -4.60 -4.81
CA PRO A 50 20.68 -5.35 -3.55
C PRO A 50 21.34 -4.56 -2.42
N LEU A 51 22.15 -3.55 -2.73
CA LEU A 51 22.85 -2.70 -1.75
C LEU A 51 21.88 -1.91 -0.87
N TYR A 52 20.70 -1.54 -1.39
CA TYR A 52 19.66 -0.84 -0.64
C TYR A 52 18.94 -1.72 0.39
N ARG A 53 19.24 -3.03 0.45
CA ARG A 53 18.70 -3.94 1.48
C ARG A 53 19.07 -3.50 2.91
N GLN A 54 20.15 -2.71 3.09
CA GLN A 54 20.54 -2.18 4.40
C GLN A 54 19.64 -1.02 4.88
N VAL A 55 18.96 -0.31 3.98
CA VAL A 55 18.02 0.79 4.31
C VAL A 55 16.67 0.26 4.82
N LYS A 56 16.44 -1.06 4.72
CA LYS A 56 15.19 -1.73 5.15
C LYS A 56 14.86 -1.50 6.63
N ILE A 57 15.87 -1.14 7.45
CA ILE A 57 15.72 -0.81 8.87
C ILE A 57 14.91 0.48 9.10
N LEU A 58 14.90 1.43 8.15
CA LEU A 58 14.15 2.68 8.34
C LEU A 58 12.62 2.53 8.26
N PHE A 59 12.13 1.42 7.70
CA PHE A 59 10.72 1.18 7.43
C PHE A 59 10.18 -0.08 8.14
N SER A 60 10.95 -0.64 9.09
CA SER A 60 10.55 -1.80 9.91
C SER A 60 10.02 -1.35 11.26
#